data_AF-A0A1H1D4M9-F1
#
_entry.id   AF-A0A1H1D4M9-F1
#
_cell.length_a   1.000
_cell.length_b   1.000
_cell.length_c   1.000
_cell.angle_alpha   90.00
_cell.angle_beta   90.00
_cell.angle_gamma   90.00
#
_symmetry.space_group_name_H-M   'P 1'
#
loop_
_entity.id
_entity.type
_entity.pdbx_description
1 polymer ?
#
loop_
_entity_poly.entity_id
_entity_poly.type
_entity_poly.pdbx_seq_one_letter_code
_entity_poly.pdbx_strand_id
1 'polypeptide(L)'
;MRPIRFEEADSAERTQIGEGLTRPAVAAGRLETGRAEGKYFLRHDDGCAVCGEEVSAGKPFYLDPETGEILCETHGSARREE
;
A
#
# COMPACT_ATOMS: atom_id res chain seq x y z
N MET A 1 0.13 -14.10 6.44
CA MET A 1 -1.08 -13.43 5.91
C MET A 1 -0.81 -13.07 4.46
N ARG A 2 -1.80 -13.12 3.57
CA ARG A 2 -1.55 -12.79 2.15
C ARG A 2 -1.48 -11.28 1.94
N PRO A 3 -0.58 -10.77 1.07
CA PRO A 3 -0.57 -9.36 0.71
C PRO A 3 -1.94 -8.89 0.21
N ILE A 4 -2.33 -7.70 0.67
CA ILE A 4 -3.56 -7.01 0.26
C ILE A 4 -3.24 -6.28 -1.03
N ARG A 5 -3.98 -6.59 -2.10
CA ARG A 5 -3.87 -5.91 -3.39
C ARG A 5 -4.68 -4.62 -3.39
N PHE A 6 -4.07 -3.56 -3.89
CA PHE A 6 -4.72 -2.32 -4.28
C PHE A 6 -4.73 -2.27 -5.81
N GLU A 7 -5.90 -2.04 -6.41
CA GLU A 7 -6.02 -2.05 -7.87
C GLU A 7 -5.32 -0.86 -8.51
N GLU A 8 -5.37 0.32 -7.86
CA GLU A 8 -4.79 1.55 -8.36
C GLU A 8 -4.26 2.40 -7.20
N ALA A 9 -3.08 2.99 -7.37
CA ALA A 9 -2.58 4.03 -6.48
C ALA A 9 -3.08 5.42 -6.91
N ASP A 10 -3.42 6.28 -5.95
CA ASP A 10 -3.83 7.66 -6.27
C ASP A 10 -2.63 8.52 -6.70
N SER A 11 -1.47 8.25 -6.12
CA SER A 11 -0.21 8.97 -6.36
C SER A 11 0.97 8.03 -6.16
N ALA A 12 2.20 8.56 -6.22
CA ALA A 12 3.41 7.84 -5.85
C ALA A 12 3.69 7.76 -4.34
N GLU A 13 3.04 8.60 -3.55
CA GLU A 13 3.32 8.70 -2.11
C GLU A 13 2.24 8.04 -1.25
N ARG A 14 0.99 8.10 -1.71
CA ARG A 14 -0.17 7.68 -0.93
C ARG A 14 -1.37 7.30 -1.78
N THR A 15 -2.23 6.48 -1.17
CA THR A 15 -3.55 6.09 -1.71
C THR A 15 -4.61 6.27 -0.64
N GLN A 16 -5.73 6.91 -0.96
CA GLN A 16 -6.89 7.04 -0.11
C GLN A 16 -7.51 5.67 0.13
N ILE A 17 -7.83 5.38 1.39
CA ILE A 17 -8.39 4.09 1.78
C ILE A 17 -9.70 4.24 2.54
N GLY A 18 -10.57 3.25 2.40
CA GLY A 18 -11.81 3.15 3.18
C GLY A 18 -11.57 2.63 4.61
N GLU A 19 -12.58 2.75 5.47
CA GLU A 19 -12.50 2.34 6.88
C GLU A 19 -12.11 0.87 7.06
N GLY A 20 -12.51 -0.02 6.14
CA GLY A 20 -12.15 -1.44 6.16
C GLY A 20 -10.65 -1.72 6.06
N LEU A 21 -9.85 -0.79 5.54
CA LEU A 21 -8.40 -0.92 5.37
C LEU A 21 -7.59 -0.14 6.41
N THR A 22 -8.25 0.59 7.30
CA THR A 22 -7.56 1.36 8.35
C THR A 22 -6.82 0.45 9.33
N ARG A 23 -7.42 -0.67 9.75
CA ARG A 23 -6.78 -1.61 10.68
C ARG A 23 -5.47 -2.20 10.13
N PRO A 24 -5.41 -2.76 8.90
CA PRO A 24 -4.14 -3.23 8.35
C PRO A 24 -3.15 -2.08 8.12
N ALA A 25 -3.59 -0.89 7.70
CA ALA A 25 -2.71 0.27 7.55
C ALA A 25 -2.09 0.72 8.88
N VAL A 26 -2.83 0.67 9.99
CA VAL A 26 -2.31 0.96 11.34
C VAL A 26 -1.32 -0.11 11.78
N ALA A 27 -1.66 -1.40 11.59
CA ALA A 27 -0.77 -2.51 11.94
C ALA A 27 0.56 -2.43 11.18
N ALA A 28 0.51 -2.02 9.92
CA ALA A 28 1.69 -1.77 9.08
C ALA A 28 2.43 -0.46 9.40
N GLY A 29 1.92 0.38 10.32
CA GLY A 29 2.53 1.69 10.63
C GLY A 29 2.45 2.72 9.49
N ARG A 30 1.51 2.54 8.55
CA ARG A 30 1.41 3.31 7.30
C ARG A 30 0.15 4.17 7.19
N LEU A 31 -0.72 4.16 8.20
CA LEU A 31 -1.90 5.00 8.20
C LEU A 31 -1.51 6.47 8.39
N GLU A 32 -1.94 7.31 7.46
CA GLU A 32 -1.92 8.76 7.56
C GLU A 32 -3.36 9.30 7.62
N THR A 33 -3.60 10.33 8.45
CA THR A 33 -4.92 10.96 8.63
C THR A 33 -4.82 12.49 8.67
N GLY A 34 -5.96 13.18 8.54
CA GLY A 34 -6.03 14.64 8.72
C GLY A 34 -5.65 15.48 7.51
N ARG A 35 -5.70 14.90 6.29
CA ARG A 35 -5.51 15.63 5.03
C ARG A 35 -6.80 16.35 4.62
N ALA A 36 -6.70 17.45 3.89
CA ALA A 36 -7.86 18.15 3.34
C ALA A 36 -8.58 17.32 2.25
N GLU A 37 -7.83 16.46 1.55
CA GLU A 37 -8.30 15.65 0.42
C GLU A 37 -9.14 14.43 0.86
N GLY A 38 -9.02 14.00 2.12
CA GLY A 38 -9.72 12.81 2.62
C GLY A 38 -9.37 12.44 4.06
N LYS A 39 -10.01 11.39 4.59
CA LYS A 39 -9.89 11.02 6.00
C LYS A 39 -8.73 10.07 6.31
N TYR A 40 -8.49 9.08 5.45
CA TYR A 40 -7.51 8.01 5.67
C TYR A 40 -6.71 7.74 4.40
N PHE A 41 -5.40 7.66 4.55
CA PHE A 41 -4.46 7.38 3.48
C PHE A 41 -3.48 6.30 3.91
N LEU A 42 -3.15 5.40 2.99
CA LEU A 42 -2.04 4.49 3.12
C LEU A 42 -0.79 5.12 2.50
N ARG A 43 0.29 5.21 3.27
CA ARG A 43 1.60 5.67 2.79
C ARG A 43 2.38 4.55 2.10
N HIS A 44 2.99 4.89 0.97
CA HIS A 44 3.82 4.00 0.16
C HIS A 44 4.96 4.73 -0.56
N ASP A 45 5.35 5.91 -0.03
CA ASP A 45 6.40 6.79 -0.55
C ASP A 45 7.82 6.18 -0.55
N ASP A 46 8.01 5.05 0.14
CA ASP A 46 9.24 4.27 0.20
C ASP A 46 9.39 3.24 -0.94
N GLY A 47 8.36 3.09 -1.77
CA GLY A 47 8.37 2.16 -2.90
C GLY A 47 8.40 0.68 -2.48
N CYS A 48 8.74 -0.18 -3.44
CA CYS A 48 8.78 -1.62 -3.25
C CYS A 48 9.92 -2.03 -2.31
N ALA A 49 9.61 -2.79 -1.25
CA ALA A 49 10.60 -3.28 -0.29
C ALA A 49 11.66 -4.23 -0.90
N VAL A 50 11.39 -4.82 -2.07
CA VAL A 50 12.29 -5.77 -2.73
C VAL A 50 13.24 -5.09 -3.71
N CYS A 51 12.70 -4.26 -4.62
CA CYS A 51 13.47 -3.65 -5.70
C CYS A 51 13.61 -2.13 -5.61
N GLY A 52 12.96 -1.48 -4.64
CA GLY A 52 12.95 -0.02 -4.49
C GLY A 52 12.14 0.72 -5.56
N GLU A 53 11.41 0.00 -6.43
CA GLU A 53 10.58 0.62 -7.46
C GLU A 53 9.44 1.44 -6.83
N GLU A 54 9.32 2.69 -7.24
CA GLU A 54 8.26 3.59 -6.79
C GLU A 54 6.87 3.06 -7.22
N VAL A 55 5.88 3.22 -6.33
CA VAL A 55 4.49 2.95 -6.70
C VAL A 55 4.04 4.01 -7.71
N SER A 56 3.45 3.58 -8.82
CA SER A 56 2.97 4.51 -9.86
C SER A 56 1.48 4.79 -9.71
N ALA A 57 1.09 6.05 -9.87
CA ALA A 57 -0.32 6.44 -9.92
C ALA A 57 -1.07 5.66 -11.03
N GLY A 58 -2.29 5.20 -10.74
CA GLY A 58 -3.10 4.39 -11.65
C GLY A 58 -2.56 2.97 -11.88
N LYS A 59 -1.60 2.50 -11.08
CA LYS A 59 -1.08 1.13 -11.14
C LYS A 59 -1.35 0.35 -9.87
N PRO A 60 -1.50 -0.98 -9.97
CA PRO A 60 -1.68 -1.82 -8.81
C PRO A 60 -0.40 -1.91 -7.98
N PHE A 61 -0.59 -2.09 -6.68
CA PHE A 61 0.48 -2.36 -5.72
C PHE A 61 -0.07 -3.22 -4.58
N TYR A 62 0.80 -3.63 -3.67
CA TYR A 62 0.43 -4.50 -2.56
C TYR A 62 0.96 -3.99 -1.24
N LEU A 63 0.20 -4.22 -0.17
CA LEU A 63 0.61 -4.08 1.21
C LEU A 63 0.72 -5.47 1.83
N ASP A 64 1.87 -5.82 2.38
CA ASP A 64 2.00 -6.93 3.31
C ASP A 64 1.58 -6.44 4.72
N PRO A 65 0.42 -6.84 5.25
CA PRO A 65 -0.07 -6.33 6.53
C PRO A 65 0.68 -6.91 7.74
N GLU A 66 1.51 -7.94 7.55
CA GLU A 66 2.33 -8.53 8.63
C GLU A 66 3.65 -7.79 8.78
N THR A 67 4.33 -7.52 7.66
CA THR A 67 5.63 -6.85 7.68
C THR A 67 5.51 -5.34 7.54
N GLY A 68 4.36 -4.86 7.04
CA GLY A 68 4.20 -3.49 6.62
C GLY A 68 5.03 -3.17 5.38
N GLU A 69 5.38 -4.14 4.53
CA GLU A 69 6.09 -3.89 3.29
C GLU A 69 5.12 -3.43 2.19
N ILE A 70 5.56 -2.50 1.34
CA ILE A 70 4.93 -2.22 0.06
C ILE A 70 5.64 -3.04 -1.01
N LEU A 71 4.87 -3.60 -1.94
CA LEU A 71 5.40 -4.38 -3.05
C LEU A 71 4.82 -3.83 -4.35
N CYS A 72 5.67 -3.69 -5.37
CA CYS A 72 5.21 -3.42 -6.73
C CYS A 72 4.41 -4.62 -7.27
N GLU A 73 3.76 -4.44 -8.42
CA GLU A 73 2.86 -5.45 -8.99
C GLU A 73 3.51 -6.83 -9.09
N THR A 74 4.74 -6.89 -9.61
CA THR A 74 5.49 -8.14 -9.84
C THR A 74 5.82 -8.88 -8.55
N HIS A 75 6.37 -8.18 -7.54
CA HIS A 75 6.77 -8.82 -6.29
C HIS A 75 5.57 -9.15 -5.40
N GLY A 76 4.53 -8.31 -5.43
CA GLY A 76 3.31 -8.53 -4.67
C GLY A 76 2.48 -9.69 -5.23
N SER A 77 2.40 -9.85 -6.56
CA SER A 77 1.74 -11.02 -7.16
C SER A 77 2.48 -12.30 -6.82
N ALA A 78 3.81 -12.32 -6.99
CA ALA A 78 4.64 -13.49 -6.69
C ALA A 78 4.44 -13.97 -5.24
N ARG A 79 4.52 -13.06 -4.26
CA ARG A 79 4.35 -13.39 -2.83
C ARG A 79 2.94 -13.81 -2.44
N ARG A 80 1.93 -13.47 -3.26
CA ARG A 80 0.54 -13.85 -3.02
C ARG A 80 0.22 -15.25 -3.54
N GLU A 81 1.00 -15.72 -4.50
CA GLU A 81 0.91 -17.06 -5.10
C GLU A 81 1.65 -18.13 -4.27
N GLU A 82 2.52 -17.70 -3.35
CA GLU A 82 3.12 -18.53 -2.29
C GLU A 82 2.09 -18.98 -1.22
#